data_AF-A0A2D4NR07-F1
#
_entry.id   AF-A0A2D4NR07-F1
#
_cell.length_a   1.000
_cell.length_b   1.000
_cell.length_c   1.000
_cell.angle_alpha   90.00
_cell.angle_beta   90.00
_cell.angle_gamma   90.00
#
_symmetry.space_group_name_H-M   'P 1'
#
loop_
_entity.id
_entity.type
_entity.pdbx_description
1 polymer ?
#
loop_
_entity_poly.entity_id
_entity_poly.type
_entity_poly.pdbx_seq_one_letter_code
_entity_poly.pdbx_strand_id
1 'polypeptide(L)'
;RLESARAHRIRYLLVVSATEKESKSEIVLLGVDFPDESLATCTLGMVLPLWSDTQVFLDGDGGFSVTSGGQTRIFKPISVQTMWSALQVLHKACNEAVSNNYFPGGGALNWTEWYQKAVNSDQSCINEWLNWLMLPWW
;
A
#
# COMPACT_ATOMS: atom_id res chain seq x y z
N ARG A 1 6.45 -3.19 -9.01
CA ARG A 1 7.65 -2.42 -8.59
C ARG A 1 7.30 -0.94 -8.65
N LEU A 2 7.79 -0.16 -7.69
CA LEU A 2 7.66 1.29 -7.69
C LEU A 2 9.00 1.96 -8.00
N GLU A 3 8.94 3.22 -8.40
CA GLU A 3 10.08 4.13 -8.36
C GLU A 3 10.58 4.30 -6.92
N SER A 4 11.88 4.57 -6.76
CA SER A 4 12.47 4.95 -5.48
C SER A 4 13.25 6.24 -5.60
N ALA A 5 13.26 7.03 -4.53
CA ALA A 5 14.08 8.24 -4.43
C ALA A 5 15.59 7.92 -4.39
N ARG A 6 15.99 6.66 -4.15
CA ARG A 6 17.39 6.22 -4.08
C ARG A 6 17.68 5.18 -5.15
N ALA A 7 18.75 5.40 -5.92
CA ALA A 7 19.09 4.58 -7.10
C ALA A 7 19.28 3.07 -6.81
N HIS A 8 19.67 2.69 -5.60
CA HIS A 8 19.96 1.29 -5.23
C HIS A 8 18.87 0.63 -4.37
N ARG A 9 17.76 1.31 -4.08
CA ARG A 9 16.67 0.74 -3.30
C ARG A 9 15.59 0.24 -4.25
N ILE A 10 15.26 -1.05 -4.15
CA ILE A 10 14.05 -1.57 -4.81
C ILE A 10 12.91 -1.56 -3.82
N ARG A 11 11.75 -1.12 -4.29
CA ARG A 11 10.51 -1.17 -3.53
C ARG A 11 9.37 -1.79 -4.32
N TYR A 12 8.60 -2.62 -3.63
CA TYR A 12 7.43 -3.29 -4.17
C TYR A 12 6.19 -2.92 -3.36
N LEU A 13 5.13 -2.56 -4.07
CA LEU A 13 3.79 -2.54 -3.53
C LEU A 13 3.19 -3.94 -3.75
N LEU A 14 2.82 -4.60 -2.66
CA LEU A 14 2.12 -5.87 -2.70
C LEU A 14 0.65 -5.65 -2.37
N VAL A 15 -0.24 -6.27 -3.15
CA VAL A 15 -1.66 -6.36 -2.83
C VAL A 15 -1.90 -7.75 -2.25
N VAL A 16 -2.22 -7.82 -0.97
CA VAL A 16 -2.42 -9.08 -0.26
C VAL A 16 -3.90 -9.20 0.11
N SER A 17 -4.52 -10.29 -0.31
CA SER A 17 -5.90 -10.63 0.00
C SER A 17 -5.96 -11.81 0.98
N ALA A 18 -6.71 -11.66 2.06
CA ALA A 18 -7.17 -12.78 2.87
C ALA A 18 -8.61 -13.11 2.47
N THR A 19 -8.83 -14.34 2.02
CA THR A 19 -10.16 -14.80 1.59
C THR A 19 -10.73 -15.75 2.63
N GLU A 20 -11.86 -15.40 3.23
CA GLU A 20 -12.64 -16.35 4.01
C GLU A 20 -13.57 -17.19 3.12
N LYS A 21 -14.08 -18.32 3.64
CA LYS A 21 -14.90 -19.31 2.91
C LYS A 21 -16.13 -18.72 2.19
N GLU A 22 -16.58 -17.52 2.54
CA GLU A 22 -17.79 -16.88 1.99
C GLU A 22 -17.51 -15.77 0.95
N SER A 23 -16.36 -15.79 0.28
CA SER A 23 -16.01 -14.82 -0.79
C SER A 23 -15.86 -13.36 -0.32
N LYS A 24 -15.66 -13.15 0.98
CA LYS A 24 -15.23 -11.87 1.55
C LYS A 24 -13.71 -11.79 1.47
N SER A 25 -13.21 -10.89 0.63
CA SER A 25 -11.78 -10.68 0.44
C SER A 25 -11.37 -9.39 1.16
N GLU A 26 -10.62 -9.56 2.23
CA GLU A 26 -10.02 -8.45 2.98
C GLU A 26 -8.66 -8.14 2.35
N ILE A 27 -8.43 -6.88 1.97
CA ILE A 27 -7.23 -6.49 1.24
C ILE A 27 -6.39 -5.51 2.05
N VAL A 28 -5.08 -5.75 2.07
CA VAL A 28 -4.07 -4.85 2.61
C VAL A 28 -3.00 -4.58 1.55
N LEU A 29 -2.52 -3.34 1.51
CA LEU A 29 -1.34 -2.97 0.75
C LEU A 29 -0.11 -3.03 1.66
N LEU A 30 0.91 -3.76 1.21
CA LEU A 30 2.21 -3.83 1.89
C LEU A 30 3.27 -3.14 1.05
N GLY A 31 4.01 -2.22 1.66
CA GLY A 31 5.21 -1.64 1.08
C GLY A 31 6.43 -2.42 1.55
N VAL A 32 7.12 -3.06 0.62
CA VAL A 32 8.29 -3.89 0.90
C VAL A 32 9.52 -3.27 0.28
N ASP A 33 10.58 -3.13 1.07
CA ASP A 33 11.87 -2.59 0.65
C ASP A 33 12.94 -3.66 0.60
N PHE A 34 13.78 -3.56 -0.42
CA PHE A 34 15.03 -4.29 -0.58
C PHE A 34 16.15 -3.23 -0.51
N PRO A 35 16.80 -3.08 0.66
CA PRO A 35 17.81 -2.04 0.88
C PRO A 35 19.06 -2.22 0.02
N ASP A 36 19.36 -3.47 -0.35
CA ASP A 36 20.48 -3.85 -1.18
C ASP A 36 19.99 -4.91 -2.18
N GLU A 37 20.08 -4.61 -3.49
CA GLU A 37 19.65 -5.53 -4.55
C GLU A 37 20.46 -6.84 -4.58
N SER A 38 21.65 -6.85 -3.98
CA SER A 38 22.51 -8.03 -3.92
C SER A 38 22.15 -8.98 -2.78
N LEU A 39 21.34 -8.53 -1.81
CA LEU A 39 20.90 -9.33 -0.67
C LEU A 39 19.49 -9.88 -0.91
N ALA A 40 19.28 -11.17 -0.59
CA ALA A 40 17.96 -11.79 -0.64
C ALA A 40 17.07 -11.44 0.56
N THR A 41 17.31 -10.30 1.21
CA THR A 41 16.59 -9.84 2.39
C THR A 41 15.66 -8.69 2.03
N CYS A 42 14.44 -8.73 2.56
CA CYS A 42 13.47 -7.66 2.42
C CYS A 42 12.94 -7.23 3.78
N THR A 43 12.47 -6.00 3.84
CA THR A 43 11.90 -5.38 5.04
C THR A 43 10.52 -4.84 4.72
N LEU A 44 9.66 -4.76 5.74
CA LEU A 44 8.32 -4.22 5.63
C LEU A 44 8.35 -2.75 6.07
N GLY A 45 8.02 -1.84 5.14
CA GLY A 45 8.07 -0.39 5.36
C GLY A 45 6.70 0.28 5.47
N MET A 46 5.64 -0.39 5.01
CA MET A 46 4.28 0.16 5.05
C MET A 46 3.23 -0.94 5.13
N VAL A 47 2.16 -0.66 5.86
CA VAL A 47 0.93 -1.46 5.89
C VAL A 47 -0.25 -0.50 5.75
N LEU A 48 -1.11 -0.70 4.75
CA LEU A 48 -2.31 0.10 4.53
C LEU A 48 -3.50 -0.83 4.26
N PRO A 49 -4.31 -1.14 5.29
CA PRO A 49 -5.56 -1.87 5.12
C PRO A 49 -6.55 -1.07 4.25
N LEU A 50 -7.32 -1.74 3.40
CA LEU A 50 -8.32 -1.09 2.54
C LEU A 50 -9.71 -1.17 3.18
N TRP A 51 -10.17 -0.06 3.73
CA TRP A 51 -11.49 0.07 4.37
C TRP A 51 -12.55 0.54 3.37
N SER A 52 -13.80 0.61 3.80
CA SER A 52 -14.92 1.12 3.01
C SER A 52 -14.77 2.59 2.59
N ASP A 53 -13.95 3.38 3.29
CA ASP A 53 -13.61 4.76 2.91
C ASP A 53 -12.48 4.83 1.86
N THR A 54 -12.01 3.69 1.33
CA THR A 54 -10.90 3.66 0.37
C THR A 54 -11.25 4.45 -0.89
N GLN A 55 -10.39 5.41 -1.23
CA GLN A 55 -10.45 6.18 -2.48
C GLN A 55 -9.13 6.08 -3.22
N VAL A 56 -9.21 6.00 -4.56
CA VAL A 56 -8.04 5.91 -5.45
C VAL A 56 -8.11 7.03 -6.47
N PHE A 57 -7.04 7.80 -6.59
CA PHE A 57 -6.94 8.92 -7.54
C PHE A 57 -5.70 8.78 -8.40
N LEU A 58 -5.81 9.16 -9.68
CA LEU A 58 -4.67 9.26 -10.58
C LEU A 58 -3.92 10.56 -10.31
N ASP A 59 -2.60 10.47 -10.17
CA ASP A 59 -1.74 11.65 -10.07
C ASP A 59 -1.23 12.00 -11.48
N GLY A 60 -1.23 13.29 -11.83
CA GLY A 60 -0.93 13.76 -13.20
C GLY A 60 0.52 13.54 -13.66
N ASP A 61 1.38 13.02 -12.79
CA ASP A 61 2.80 12.75 -13.03
C ASP A 61 3.10 11.25 -13.27
N GLY A 62 2.07 10.43 -13.50
CA GLY A 62 2.21 8.99 -13.76
C GLY A 62 2.15 8.11 -12.50
N GLY A 63 1.81 8.70 -11.36
CA GLY A 63 1.49 7.99 -10.12
C GLY A 63 -0.01 7.80 -9.88
N PHE A 64 -0.32 7.26 -8.71
CA PHE A 64 -1.66 7.24 -8.15
C PHE A 64 -1.60 7.34 -6.63
N SER A 65 -2.64 7.91 -6.04
CA SER A 65 -2.82 7.99 -4.60
C SER A 65 -3.94 7.09 -4.11
N VAL A 66 -3.76 6.51 -2.92
CA VAL A 66 -4.76 5.72 -2.21
C VAL A 66 -4.95 6.34 -0.85
N THR A 67 -6.20 6.68 -0.53
CA THR A 67 -6.61 7.14 0.80
C THR A 67 -7.47 6.06 1.43
N SER A 68 -7.14 5.59 2.63
CA SER A 68 -7.92 4.59 3.37
C SER A 68 -7.70 4.77 4.86
N GLY A 69 -8.75 4.73 5.68
CA GLY A 69 -8.68 4.87 7.13
C GLY A 69 -8.04 6.21 7.56
N GLY A 70 -8.33 7.28 6.82
CA GLY A 70 -7.75 8.61 7.03
C GLY A 70 -6.26 8.75 6.66
N GLN A 71 -5.63 7.74 6.04
CA GLN A 71 -4.25 7.80 5.59
C GLN A 71 -4.15 7.83 4.07
N THR A 72 -3.42 8.81 3.53
CA THR A 72 -3.12 8.90 2.09
C THR A 72 -1.70 8.45 1.79
N ARG A 73 -1.54 7.63 0.75
CA ARG A 73 -0.26 7.15 0.21
C ARG A 73 -0.20 7.44 -1.28
N ILE A 74 0.94 7.90 -1.77
CA ILE A 74 1.20 8.10 -3.20
C ILE A 74 2.16 7.00 -3.65
N PHE A 75 1.84 6.38 -4.77
CA PHE A 75 2.63 5.33 -5.39
C PHE A 75 2.99 5.74 -6.81
N LYS A 76 4.26 5.55 -7.17
CA LYS A 76 4.77 5.78 -8.52
C LYS A 76 5.20 4.46 -9.15
N PRO A 77 4.36 3.80 -9.96
CA PRO A 77 4.72 2.56 -10.63
C PRO A 77 5.76 2.81 -11.72
N ILE A 78 6.69 1.86 -11.91
CA ILE A 78 7.74 1.98 -12.94
C ILE A 78 7.23 2.02 -14.40
N SER A 79 5.93 1.76 -14.62
CA SER A 79 5.32 1.78 -15.94
C SER A 79 3.81 1.98 -15.85
N VAL A 80 3.24 2.53 -16.92
CA VAL A 80 1.79 2.68 -17.11
C VAL A 80 1.07 1.33 -17.02
N GLN A 81 1.66 0.26 -17.55
CA GLN A 81 1.07 -1.09 -17.45
C GLN A 81 0.99 -1.56 -15.99
N THR A 82 2.07 -1.40 -15.21
CA THR A 82 2.06 -1.75 -13.78
C THR A 82 1.04 -0.92 -13.00
N MET A 83 0.91 0.37 -13.35
CA MET A 83 -0.09 1.25 -12.77
C MET A 83 -1.51 0.74 -13.03
N TRP A 84 -1.88 0.49 -14.29
CA TRP A 84 -3.22 0.01 -14.64
C TRP A 84 -3.54 -1.34 -14.01
N SER A 85 -2.59 -2.27 -13.95
CA SER A 85 -2.78 -3.54 -13.25
C SER A 85 -3.07 -3.34 -11.76
N ALA A 86 -2.37 -2.42 -11.08
CA ALA A 86 -2.65 -2.10 -9.68
C ALA A 86 -4.03 -1.46 -9.51
N LEU A 87 -4.38 -0.48 -10.34
CA LEU A 87 -5.68 0.22 -10.28
C LEU A 87 -6.86 -0.74 -10.46
N GLN A 88 -6.77 -1.68 -11.40
CA GLN A 88 -7.82 -2.68 -11.62
C GLN A 88 -8.10 -3.50 -10.34
N VAL A 89 -7.05 -3.94 -9.66
CA VAL A 89 -7.17 -4.69 -8.40
C VAL A 89 -7.71 -3.81 -7.28
N LEU A 90 -7.22 -2.57 -7.17
CA LEU A 90 -7.66 -1.64 -6.13
C LEU A 90 -9.12 -1.25 -6.28
N HIS A 91 -9.61 -0.97 -7.50
CA HIS A 91 -11.01 -0.66 -7.72
C HIS A 91 -11.93 -1.83 -7.33
N LYS A 92 -11.52 -3.07 -7.62
CA LYS A 92 -12.23 -4.25 -7.15
C LYS A 92 -12.25 -4.31 -5.62
N ALA A 93 -11.11 -4.11 -4.98
CA ALA A 93 -10.97 -4.11 -3.53
C ALA A 93 -11.85 -3.05 -2.85
N CYS A 94 -11.91 -1.84 -3.41
CA CYS A 94 -12.75 -0.75 -2.90
C CYS A 94 -14.23 -1.14 -2.93
N ASN A 95 -14.70 -1.70 -4.05
CA ASN A 95 -16.08 -2.13 -4.19
C ASN A 95 -16.44 -3.23 -3.18
N GLU A 96 -15.53 -4.18 -2.94
CA GLU A 96 -15.70 -5.24 -1.94
C GLU A 96 -15.71 -4.68 -0.52
N ALA A 97 -14.81 -3.75 -0.19
CA ALA A 97 -14.73 -3.13 1.12
C ALA A 97 -15.97 -2.28 1.46
N VAL A 98 -16.52 -1.56 0.48
CA VAL A 98 -17.79 -0.83 0.60
C VAL A 98 -18.95 -1.81 0.78
N SER A 99 -19.04 -2.83 -0.06
CA SER A 99 -20.15 -3.80 -0.02
C SER A 99 -20.21 -4.59 1.29
N ASN A 100 -19.06 -4.86 1.89
CA ASN A 100 -18.95 -5.57 3.18
C ASN A 100 -18.86 -4.63 4.39
N ASN A 101 -18.92 -3.31 4.19
CA ASN A 101 -18.84 -2.29 5.23
C ASN A 101 -17.63 -2.48 6.16
N TYR A 102 -16.42 -2.59 5.59
CA TYR A 102 -15.20 -2.68 6.38
C TYR A 102 -14.85 -1.32 7.00
N PHE A 103 -14.67 -1.28 8.32
CA PHE A 103 -14.30 -0.05 9.04
C PHE A 103 -13.27 -0.34 10.14
N PRO A 104 -12.40 0.64 10.47
CA PRO A 104 -11.46 0.51 11.57
C PRO A 104 -12.16 0.25 12.91
N GLY A 105 -11.69 -0.74 13.67
CA GLY A 105 -12.29 -1.15 14.94
C GLY A 105 -13.44 -2.17 14.80
N GLY A 106 -13.80 -2.56 13.57
CA GLY A 106 -14.62 -3.73 13.30
C GLY A 106 -13.85 -5.05 13.45
N GLY A 107 -14.46 -6.16 13.04
CA GLY A 107 -13.80 -7.47 12.98
C GLY A 107 -12.93 -7.69 11.75
N ALA A 108 -13.17 -6.92 10.68
CA ALA A 108 -12.47 -7.07 9.42
C ALA A 108 -11.03 -6.54 9.50
N LEU A 109 -10.12 -7.15 8.74
CA LEU A 109 -8.71 -6.75 8.61
C LEU A 109 -7.90 -6.85 9.92
N ASN A 110 -8.40 -7.49 10.97
CA ASN A 110 -7.69 -7.65 12.25
C ASN A 110 -6.34 -8.39 12.10
N TRP A 111 -6.24 -9.30 11.12
CA TRP A 111 -4.98 -9.99 10.80
C TRP A 111 -3.88 -9.04 10.32
N THR A 112 -4.23 -7.85 9.83
CA THR A 112 -3.25 -6.85 9.38
C THR A 112 -2.45 -6.25 10.54
N GLU A 113 -2.92 -6.34 11.78
CA GLU A 113 -2.16 -5.92 12.97
C GLU A 113 -0.83 -6.67 13.10
N TRP A 114 -0.78 -7.92 12.65
CA TRP A 114 0.47 -8.69 12.64
C TRP A 114 1.51 -8.02 11.75
N TYR A 115 1.12 -7.58 10.55
CA TYR A 115 2.00 -6.85 9.64
C TYR A 115 2.39 -5.49 10.21
N GLN A 116 1.45 -4.77 10.84
CA GLN A 116 1.75 -3.47 11.46
C GLN A 116 2.83 -3.58 12.53
N LYS A 117 2.80 -4.63 13.35
CA LYS A 117 3.83 -4.92 14.38
C LYS A 117 5.15 -5.39 13.77
N ALA A 118 5.14 -5.89 12.54
CA ALA A 118 6.30 -6.44 11.84
C ALA A 118 7.03 -5.40 10.95
N VAL A 119 6.57 -4.14 10.91
CA VAL A 119 7.26 -3.06 10.18
C VAL A 119 8.68 -2.89 10.74
N ASN A 120 9.68 -3.03 9.87
CA ASN A 120 11.08 -3.12 10.27
C ASN A 120 12.07 -2.48 9.26
N SER A 121 11.58 -1.78 8.23
CA SER A 121 12.45 -1.02 7.34
C SER A 121 13.10 0.17 8.05
N ASP A 122 14.24 0.64 7.54
CA ASP A 122 14.90 1.85 8.04
C ASP A 122 13.96 3.06 7.99
N GLN A 123 14.14 4.01 8.90
CA GLN A 123 13.31 5.23 8.96
C GLN A 123 13.27 5.99 7.63
N SER A 124 14.36 5.96 6.86
CA SER A 124 14.39 6.56 5.53
C SER A 124 13.49 5.85 4.51
N CYS A 125 13.31 4.53 4.58
CA CYS A 125 12.30 3.80 3.80
C CYS A 125 10.90 4.21 4.25
N ILE A 126 10.67 4.15 5.56
CA ILE A 126 9.36 4.41 6.15
C ILE A 126 8.89 5.82 5.76
N ASN A 127 9.74 6.84 5.90
CA ASN A 127 9.40 8.21 5.49
C ASN A 127 9.03 8.33 4.00
N GLU A 128 9.68 7.55 3.15
CA GLU A 128 9.42 7.49 1.70
C GLU A 128 8.08 6.80 1.38
N TRP A 129 7.67 5.81 2.17
CA TRP A 129 6.32 5.23 2.08
C TRP A 129 5.26 6.14 2.65
N LEU A 130 5.58 6.82 3.75
CA LEU A 130 4.64 7.70 4.43
C LEU A 130 4.45 9.04 3.72
N ASN A 131 5.31 9.36 2.74
CA ASN A 131 5.43 10.66 2.08
C ASN A 131 5.57 11.83 3.06
N TRP A 132 6.12 11.60 4.27
CA TRP A 132 6.33 12.65 5.27
C TRP A 132 7.27 13.76 4.78
N LEU A 133 8.13 13.47 3.80
CA LEU A 133 9.07 14.42 3.20
C LEU A 133 8.49 15.20 2.01
N MET A 134 7.26 14.91 1.58
CA MET A 134 6.58 15.64 0.48
C MET A 134 5.41 16.51 0.95
N LEU A 135 5.18 16.64 2.26
CA LEU A 135 4.38 17.76 2.75
C LEU A 135 5.23 19.02 2.57
N PRO A 136 4.84 19.95 1.67
CA PRO A 136 5.55 21.20 1.58
C PRO A 136 5.35 21.90 2.91
N TRP A 137 6.46 22.21 3.57
CA TRP A 137 6.46 23.20 4.63
C TRP A 137 5.97 24.52 4.00
N TRP A 138 4.68 24.83 4.16
CA TRP A 138 3.99 26.11 3.87
C TRP A 138 4.06 26.62 2.43
#